data_AF-A0A2W1F4F4-F1
#
_entry.id   AF-A0A2W1F4F4-F1
#
_cell.length_a   1.000
_cell.length_b   1.000
_cell.length_c   1.000
_cell.angle_alpha   90.00
_cell.angle_beta   90.00
_cell.angle_gamma   90.00
#
_symmetry.space_group_name_H-M   'P 1'
#
loop_
_entity.id
_entity.type
_entity.pdbx_description
1 polymer ?
#
loop_
_entity_poly.entity_id
_entity_poly.type
_entity_poly.pdbx_seq_one_letter_code
_entity_poly.pdbx_strand_id
1 'polypeptide(L)'
;MVALMNIMSMSYCAEKFTWKRKPKPDELPHIGTPSDIAWATWNRVGANVAGIKYLIVTQVINSDSREIFKSALRTLSPPQSEFKLWPGHEFSMDDNAGLAILGSPVGRWAGYFLVQHKDKLGGNRFISKVRVFLPPGASMPYLVFYVDPTPAQHAIAEDMVARKPEAEELAVTGRADSMASTRTVKKSDDGRNVVREHVVRDKF
;
A
#
# COMPACT_ATOMS: atom_id res chain seq x y z
N MET A 1 6.74 13.28 -9.80
CA MET A 1 5.49 12.52 -9.60
C MET A 1 5.46 11.38 -10.59
N VAL A 2 4.74 10.31 -10.29
CA VAL A 2 4.47 9.22 -11.24
C VAL A 2 2.97 9.09 -11.41
N ALA A 3 2.50 8.94 -12.64
CA ALA A 3 1.09 8.72 -12.94
C ALA A 3 0.95 7.44 -13.76
N LEU A 4 0.05 6.56 -13.33
CA LEU A 4 -0.35 5.39 -14.09
C LEU A 4 -1.81 5.54 -14.50
N MET A 5 -2.11 5.19 -15.75
CA MET A 5 -3.44 5.23 -16.32
C MET A 5 -3.93 3.82 -16.57
N ASN A 6 -5.21 3.55 -16.26
CA ASN A 6 -5.87 2.28 -16.59
C ASN A 6 -5.07 1.04 -16.16
N ILE A 7 -4.65 1.03 -14.89
CA ILE A 7 -3.79 -0.02 -14.34
C ILE A 7 -4.48 -1.38 -14.47
N MET A 8 -3.86 -2.27 -15.26
CA MET A 8 -4.25 -3.66 -15.44
C MET A 8 -3.01 -4.54 -15.26
N SER A 9 -3.17 -5.73 -14.68
CA SER A 9 -2.05 -6.67 -14.59
C SER A 9 -1.73 -7.25 -15.96
N MET A 10 -0.45 -7.54 -16.23
CA MET A 10 -0.06 -8.15 -17.52
C MET A 10 -0.72 -9.50 -17.74
N SER A 11 -0.91 -10.29 -16.68
CA SER A 11 -1.63 -11.56 -16.76
C SER A 11 -3.08 -11.37 -17.23
N TYR A 12 -3.77 -10.35 -16.69
CA TYR A 12 -5.13 -10.02 -17.13
C TYR A 12 -5.16 -9.56 -18.57
N CYS A 13 -4.21 -8.70 -18.98
CA CYS A 13 -4.13 -8.23 -20.36
C CYS A 13 -3.85 -9.36 -21.36
N ALA A 14 -2.90 -10.25 -21.05
CA ALA A 14 -2.60 -11.42 -21.85
C ALA A 14 -3.83 -12.32 -21.97
N GLU A 15 -4.52 -12.61 -20.87
CA GLU A 15 -5.70 -13.47 -20.89
C GLU A 15 -6.88 -12.83 -21.66
N LYS A 16 -7.18 -11.56 -21.43
CA LYS A 16 -8.40 -10.95 -21.98
C LYS A 16 -8.21 -10.35 -23.37
N PHE A 17 -7.05 -9.79 -23.68
CA PHE A 17 -6.88 -8.98 -24.89
C PHE A 17 -5.95 -9.61 -25.91
N THR A 18 -4.83 -10.20 -25.48
CA THR A 18 -3.78 -10.62 -26.42
C THR A 18 -3.78 -12.12 -26.73
N TRP A 19 -3.63 -12.98 -25.72
CA TRP A 19 -3.42 -14.42 -25.89
C TRP A 19 -4.69 -15.26 -25.73
N LYS A 20 -5.75 -14.68 -25.15
CA LYS A 20 -7.06 -15.36 -24.96
C LYS A 20 -6.97 -16.63 -24.11
N ARG A 21 -5.91 -16.76 -23.31
CA ARG A 21 -5.69 -17.82 -22.32
C ARG A 21 -4.88 -17.28 -21.15
N LYS A 22 -4.99 -17.93 -19.99
CA LYS A 22 -4.19 -17.59 -18.83
C LYS A 22 -2.70 -17.88 -19.13
N PRO A 23 -1.80 -16.89 -18.99
CA PRO A 23 -0.37 -17.11 -19.16
C PRO A 23 0.21 -17.89 -17.98
N LYS A 24 1.26 -18.66 -18.23
CA LYS A 24 2.11 -19.19 -17.16
C LYS A 24 3.04 -18.08 -16.65
N PRO A 25 3.49 -18.14 -15.38
CA PRO A 25 4.36 -17.11 -14.82
C PRO A 25 5.66 -16.85 -15.61
N ASP A 26 6.26 -17.91 -16.18
CA ASP A 26 7.48 -17.87 -16.99
C ASP A 26 7.29 -17.31 -18.40
N GLU A 27 6.05 -17.20 -18.87
CA GLU A 27 5.73 -16.60 -20.17
C GLU A 27 5.64 -15.06 -20.09
N LEU A 28 5.49 -14.48 -18.89
CA LEU A 28 5.36 -13.04 -18.70
C LEU A 28 6.73 -12.39 -18.46
N PRO A 29 6.93 -11.13 -18.93
CA PRO A 29 8.11 -10.37 -18.55
C PRO A 29 8.30 -10.28 -17.03
N HIS A 30 9.55 -10.42 -16.57
CA HIS A 30 9.87 -10.29 -15.14
C HIS A 30 9.51 -8.90 -14.58
N ILE A 31 9.56 -7.85 -15.41
CA ILE A 31 9.09 -6.50 -15.07
C ILE A 31 7.58 -6.37 -15.29
N GLY A 32 6.82 -7.10 -14.48
CA GLY A 32 5.40 -7.31 -14.76
C GLY A 32 4.41 -6.57 -13.88
N THR A 33 4.88 -5.99 -12.78
CA THR A 33 3.99 -5.32 -11.84
C THR A 33 3.88 -3.83 -12.15
N PRO A 34 2.72 -3.20 -11.87
CA PRO A 34 2.59 -1.75 -12.04
C PRO A 34 3.61 -0.94 -11.24
N SER A 35 4.06 -1.43 -10.08
CA SER A 35 5.11 -0.78 -9.28
C SER A 35 6.46 -0.78 -9.99
N ASP A 36 6.84 -1.90 -10.63
CA ASP A 36 8.13 -1.99 -11.34
C ASP A 36 8.14 -1.10 -12.58
N ILE A 37 7.03 -1.05 -13.32
CA ILE A 37 6.87 -0.18 -14.49
C ILE A 37 6.92 1.30 -14.08
N ALA A 38 6.21 1.65 -13.00
CA ALA A 38 6.26 2.98 -12.41
C ALA A 38 7.68 3.36 -11.99
N TRP A 39 8.40 2.44 -11.35
CA TRP A 39 9.78 2.64 -10.93
C TRP A 39 10.74 2.82 -12.09
N ALA A 40 10.69 1.93 -13.09
CA ALA A 40 11.54 2.04 -14.26
C ALA A 40 11.36 3.39 -14.96
N THR A 41 10.12 3.89 -15.02
CA THR A 41 9.82 5.22 -15.55
C THR A 41 10.45 6.31 -14.66
N TRP A 42 10.18 6.30 -13.36
CA TRP A 42 10.67 7.31 -12.42
C TRP A 42 12.19 7.36 -12.32
N ASN A 43 12.84 6.21 -12.19
CA ASN A 43 14.28 6.07 -12.05
C ASN A 43 15.03 6.52 -13.31
N ARG A 44 14.37 6.51 -14.48
CA ARG A 44 14.97 6.97 -15.74
C ARG A 44 14.87 8.47 -15.95
N VAL A 45 13.76 9.09 -15.54
CA VAL A 45 13.47 10.51 -15.85
C VAL A 45 13.55 11.45 -14.66
N GLY A 46 13.55 10.91 -13.43
CA GLY A 46 13.60 11.69 -12.21
C GLY A 46 15.00 12.23 -11.94
N ALA A 47 15.19 13.54 -12.12
CA ALA A 47 16.45 14.21 -11.79
C ALA A 47 16.85 14.04 -10.31
N ASN A 48 15.85 13.92 -9.42
CA ASN A 48 16.02 13.52 -8.03
C ASN A 48 15.07 12.37 -7.71
N VAL A 49 15.58 11.14 -7.76
CA VAL A 49 14.82 9.91 -7.51
C VAL A 49 14.21 9.89 -6.10
N ALA A 50 14.91 10.43 -5.09
CA ALA A 50 14.41 10.52 -3.72
C ALA A 50 13.29 11.55 -3.53
N GLY A 51 13.12 12.47 -4.49
CA GLY A 51 12.15 13.57 -4.44
C GLY A 51 10.73 13.22 -4.88
N ILE A 52 10.32 11.95 -4.83
CA ILE A 52 8.96 11.55 -5.18
C ILE A 52 7.95 12.07 -4.14
N LYS A 53 6.99 12.87 -4.59
CA LYS A 53 5.96 13.48 -3.72
C LYS A 53 4.55 12.95 -3.97
N TYR A 54 4.27 12.53 -5.20
CA TYR A 54 2.93 12.15 -5.64
C TYR A 54 2.97 10.91 -6.52
N LEU A 55 2.09 9.96 -6.20
CA LEU A 55 1.78 8.78 -6.99
C LEU A 55 0.31 8.86 -7.40
N ILE A 56 0.06 8.88 -8.70
CA ILE A 56 -1.25 9.22 -9.27
C ILE A 56 -1.80 8.02 -10.01
N VAL A 57 -3.09 7.74 -9.81
CA VAL A 57 -3.83 6.79 -10.63
C VAL A 57 -4.89 7.55 -11.39
N THR A 58 -4.83 7.51 -12.71
CA THR A 58 -5.80 8.17 -13.58
C THR A 58 -6.76 7.14 -14.16
N GLN A 59 -8.01 7.56 -14.35
CA GLN A 59 -9.08 6.78 -14.96
C GLN A 59 -9.25 5.41 -14.29
N VAL A 60 -9.77 5.38 -13.06
CA VAL A 60 -9.96 4.10 -12.36
C VAL A 60 -11.13 3.32 -12.97
N ILE A 61 -10.82 2.46 -13.94
CA ILE A 61 -11.78 1.60 -14.65
C ILE A 61 -12.19 0.36 -13.83
N ASN A 62 -11.34 -0.09 -12.91
CA ASN A 62 -11.62 -1.27 -12.08
C ASN A 62 -12.84 -1.02 -11.16
N SER A 63 -13.92 -1.76 -11.38
CA SER A 63 -15.18 -1.63 -10.64
C SER A 63 -15.00 -1.86 -9.15
N ASP A 64 -14.24 -2.89 -8.77
CA ASP A 64 -14.07 -3.28 -7.36
C ASP A 64 -13.38 -2.17 -6.57
N SER A 65 -12.38 -1.53 -7.18
CA SER A 65 -11.72 -0.34 -6.62
C SER A 65 -12.70 0.82 -6.47
N ARG A 66 -13.55 1.08 -7.47
CA ARG A 66 -14.57 2.14 -7.36
C ARG A 66 -15.58 1.86 -6.25
N GLU A 67 -15.97 0.61 -6.04
CA GLU A 67 -16.87 0.25 -4.93
C GLU A 67 -16.19 0.44 -3.56
N ILE A 68 -14.90 0.13 -3.44
CA ILE A 68 -14.11 0.49 -2.25
C ILE A 68 -14.11 2.01 -2.03
N PHE A 69 -13.93 2.81 -3.08
CA PHE A 69 -13.90 4.27 -2.95
C PHE A 69 -15.28 4.82 -2.54
N LYS A 70 -16.37 4.31 -3.12
CA LYS A 70 -17.73 4.66 -2.70
C LYS A 70 -17.99 4.26 -1.25
N SER A 71 -17.48 3.11 -0.81
CA SER A 71 -17.55 2.71 0.60
C SER A 71 -16.82 3.71 1.50
N ALA A 72 -15.63 4.17 1.10
CA ALA A 72 -14.87 5.21 1.82
C ALA A 72 -15.64 6.55 1.86
N LEU A 73 -16.29 6.96 0.77
CA LEU A 73 -17.12 8.17 0.76
C LEU A 73 -18.27 8.13 1.79
N ARG A 74 -18.85 6.95 2.03
CA ARG A 74 -19.92 6.76 3.02
C ARG A 74 -19.44 6.88 4.46
N THR A 75 -18.14 6.77 4.73
CA THR A 75 -17.58 6.97 6.09
C THR A 75 -17.34 8.43 6.43
N LEU A 76 -17.49 9.35 5.48
CA LEU A 76 -17.34 10.79 5.71
C LEU A 76 -18.50 11.34 6.55
N SER A 77 -18.29 12.49 7.18
CA SER A 77 -19.31 13.23 7.92
C SER A 77 -19.52 14.63 7.31
N PRO A 78 -20.66 14.91 6.65
CA PRO A 78 -21.75 13.97 6.36
C PRO A 78 -21.37 12.92 5.30
N PRO A 79 -22.01 11.74 5.27
CA PRO A 79 -21.76 10.72 4.26
C PRO A 79 -21.94 11.26 2.85
N GLN A 80 -21.08 10.82 1.93
CA GLN A 80 -21.10 11.26 0.53
C GLN A 80 -21.46 10.06 -0.38
N SER A 81 -22.22 10.32 -1.44
CA SER A 81 -22.60 9.31 -2.44
C SER A 81 -21.84 9.45 -3.76
N GLU A 82 -21.32 10.65 -4.05
CA GLU A 82 -20.70 10.99 -5.33
C GLU A 82 -19.26 11.48 -5.15
N PHE A 83 -18.44 11.28 -6.18
CA PHE A 83 -17.10 11.86 -6.23
C PHE A 83 -17.20 13.36 -6.54
N LYS A 84 -16.52 14.19 -5.73
CA LYS A 84 -16.42 15.63 -6.02
C LYS A 84 -15.38 15.93 -7.10
N LEU A 85 -15.60 17.03 -7.82
CA LEU A 85 -14.56 17.67 -8.61
C LEU A 85 -13.36 18.01 -7.75
N TRP A 86 -12.19 18.19 -8.37
CA TRP A 86 -10.98 18.65 -7.65
C TRP A 86 -11.32 19.84 -6.74
N PRO A 87 -10.92 19.83 -5.43
CA PRO A 87 -9.95 18.93 -4.81
C PRO A 87 -10.47 17.54 -4.38
N GLY A 88 -11.75 17.23 -4.54
CA GLY A 88 -12.30 15.92 -4.19
C GLY A 88 -12.37 15.66 -2.69
N HIS A 89 -12.16 14.40 -2.31
CA HIS A 89 -12.17 13.92 -0.92
C HIS A 89 -10.79 13.42 -0.51
N GLU A 90 -10.42 13.70 0.73
CA GLU A 90 -9.15 13.32 1.33
C GLU A 90 -9.38 12.31 2.45
N PHE A 91 -8.50 11.31 2.52
CA PHE A 91 -8.53 10.26 3.53
C PHE A 91 -7.12 10.08 4.10
N SER A 92 -6.99 10.09 5.43
CA SER A 92 -5.71 9.81 6.10
C SER A 92 -5.37 8.32 5.97
N MET A 93 -4.08 7.99 5.99
CA MET A 93 -3.65 6.59 6.14
C MET A 93 -3.82 6.06 7.57
N ASP A 94 -4.24 6.90 8.51
CA ASP A 94 -4.66 6.47 9.86
C ASP A 94 -6.12 5.97 9.88
N ASP A 95 -6.90 6.29 8.84
CA ASP A 95 -8.29 5.89 8.71
C ASP A 95 -8.42 4.56 7.96
N ASN A 96 -9.34 3.70 8.40
CA ASN A 96 -9.70 2.48 7.67
C ASN A 96 -10.11 2.75 6.21
N ALA A 97 -10.72 3.92 5.95
CA ALA A 97 -11.10 4.33 4.61
C ALA A 97 -9.87 4.59 3.70
N GLY A 98 -8.86 5.30 4.20
CA GLY A 98 -7.62 5.53 3.46
C GLY A 98 -6.84 4.24 3.24
N LEU A 99 -6.75 3.39 4.26
CA LEU A 99 -6.13 2.06 4.17
C LEU A 99 -6.86 1.15 3.17
N ALA A 100 -8.19 1.18 3.13
CA ALA A 100 -8.97 0.42 2.16
C ALA A 100 -8.68 0.89 0.72
N ILE A 101 -8.59 2.20 0.49
CA ILE A 101 -8.22 2.75 -0.83
C ILE A 101 -6.79 2.33 -1.21
N LEU A 102 -5.83 2.39 -0.29
CA LEU A 102 -4.46 1.93 -0.52
C LEU A 102 -4.40 0.42 -0.82
N GLY A 103 -5.21 -0.38 -0.11
CA GLY A 103 -5.36 -1.82 -0.31
C GLY A 103 -6.15 -2.23 -1.56
N SER A 104 -6.77 -1.28 -2.27
CA SER A 104 -7.52 -1.57 -3.49
C SER A 104 -6.62 -2.11 -4.61
N PRO A 105 -7.17 -2.87 -5.58
CA PRO A 105 -6.41 -3.37 -6.74
C PRO A 105 -5.57 -2.30 -7.45
N VAL A 106 -6.07 -1.06 -7.56
CA VAL A 106 -5.35 0.05 -8.19
C VAL A 106 -4.49 0.88 -7.22
N GLY A 107 -4.60 0.67 -5.92
CA GLY A 107 -3.83 1.39 -4.90
C GLY A 107 -2.53 0.70 -4.50
N ARG A 108 -2.53 -0.64 -4.42
CA ARG A 108 -1.43 -1.42 -3.82
C ARG A 108 -0.05 -1.19 -4.45
N TRP A 109 0.01 -0.88 -5.75
CA TRP A 109 1.27 -0.61 -6.43
C TRP A 109 2.04 0.56 -5.79
N ALA A 110 1.34 1.54 -5.21
CA ALA A 110 1.97 2.69 -4.58
C ALA A 110 2.77 2.28 -3.34
N GLY A 111 2.23 1.38 -2.52
CA GLY A 111 2.96 0.80 -1.38
C GLY A 111 4.16 -0.05 -1.83
N TYR A 112 3.96 -0.91 -2.82
CA TYR A 112 5.04 -1.72 -3.38
C TYR A 112 6.17 -0.88 -3.98
N PHE A 113 5.84 0.20 -4.70
CA PHE A 113 6.80 1.15 -5.25
C PHE A 113 7.71 1.73 -4.15
N LEU A 114 7.16 2.10 -2.98
CA LEU A 114 7.96 2.65 -1.89
C LEU A 114 8.81 1.59 -1.19
N VAL A 115 8.25 0.43 -0.89
CA VAL A 115 8.94 -0.64 -0.14
C VAL A 115 10.08 -1.25 -0.95
N GLN A 116 9.86 -1.55 -2.23
CA GLN A 116 10.84 -2.21 -3.08
C GLN A 116 12.03 -1.32 -3.45
N HIS A 117 11.87 0.00 -3.34
CA HIS A 117 12.89 0.97 -3.78
C HIS A 117 13.35 1.92 -2.68
N LYS A 118 13.05 1.61 -1.41
CA LYS A 118 13.38 2.44 -0.24
C LYS A 118 14.83 2.92 -0.21
N ASP A 119 15.80 2.08 -0.58
CA ASP A 119 17.22 2.45 -0.54
C ASP A 119 17.54 3.55 -1.56
N LYS A 120 16.95 3.46 -2.75
CA LYS A 120 17.08 4.46 -3.82
C LYS A 120 16.26 5.71 -3.55
N LEU A 121 15.20 5.59 -2.76
CA LEU A 121 14.39 6.70 -2.30
C LEU A 121 15.04 7.47 -1.14
N GLY A 122 16.17 7.01 -0.60
CA GLY A 122 16.84 7.65 0.53
C GLY A 122 16.24 7.27 1.88
N GLY A 123 15.81 6.01 2.02
CA GLY A 123 15.23 5.44 3.22
C GLY A 123 13.73 5.19 3.15
N ASN A 124 13.12 4.96 4.31
CA ASN A 124 11.68 4.73 4.38
C ASN A 124 10.91 5.97 3.93
N ARG A 125 9.89 5.72 3.10
CA ARG A 125 8.88 6.68 2.66
C ARG A 125 7.53 6.08 2.94
N PHE A 126 6.55 6.90 3.27
CA PHE A 126 5.20 6.43 3.54
C PHE A 126 4.18 7.27 2.79
N ILE A 127 3.00 6.71 2.60
CA ILE A 127 1.86 7.46 2.08
C ILE A 127 1.20 8.07 3.32
N SER A 128 1.06 9.39 3.37
CA SER A 128 0.38 10.05 4.50
C SER A 128 -1.12 10.11 4.29
N LYS A 129 -1.54 10.30 3.03
CA LYS A 129 -2.95 10.42 2.66
C LYS A 129 -3.19 10.09 1.20
N VAL A 130 -4.46 9.85 0.89
CA VAL A 130 -4.96 9.71 -0.48
C VAL A 130 -6.08 10.70 -0.73
N ARG A 131 -6.09 11.26 -1.94
CA ARG A 131 -7.17 12.10 -2.46
C ARG A 131 -7.87 11.40 -3.61
N VAL A 132 -9.18 11.28 -3.51
CA VAL A 132 -10.07 10.75 -4.56
C VAL A 132 -10.85 11.91 -5.16
N PHE A 133 -10.80 12.09 -6.47
CA PHE A 133 -11.50 13.19 -7.13
C PHE A 133 -11.95 12.82 -8.54
N LEU A 134 -12.94 13.54 -9.05
CA LEU A 134 -13.36 13.46 -10.45
C LEU A 134 -12.78 14.66 -11.23
N PRO A 135 -11.97 14.46 -12.27
CA PRO A 135 -11.57 15.57 -13.14
C PRO A 135 -12.78 16.16 -13.89
N PRO A 136 -12.78 17.46 -14.25
CA PRO A 136 -13.83 18.04 -15.08
C PRO A 136 -14.01 17.27 -16.40
N GLY A 137 -15.25 16.89 -16.72
CA GLY A 137 -15.58 16.15 -17.94
C GLY A 137 -15.20 14.65 -17.95
N ALA A 138 -14.64 14.14 -16.85
CA ALA A 138 -14.32 12.71 -16.72
C ALA A 138 -15.51 11.92 -16.14
N SER A 139 -15.63 10.65 -16.54
CA SER A 139 -16.61 9.70 -15.97
C SER A 139 -16.02 8.79 -14.90
N MET A 140 -14.69 8.82 -14.70
CA MET A 140 -13.97 7.92 -13.81
C MET A 140 -13.12 8.70 -12.80
N PRO A 141 -13.11 8.27 -11.51
CA PRO A 141 -12.34 8.96 -10.48
C PRO A 141 -10.84 8.73 -10.66
N TYR A 142 -10.07 9.67 -10.15
CA TYR A 142 -8.61 9.67 -10.09
C TYR A 142 -8.17 9.64 -8.62
N LEU A 143 -6.99 9.08 -8.38
CA LEU A 143 -6.33 9.07 -7.07
C LEU A 143 -5.03 9.86 -7.11
N VAL A 144 -4.74 10.57 -6.03
CA VAL A 144 -3.39 11.09 -5.74
C VAL A 144 -3.00 10.62 -4.33
N PHE A 145 -1.97 9.79 -4.26
CA PHE A 145 -1.30 9.45 -3.01
C PHE A 145 -0.18 10.44 -2.73
N TYR A 146 -0.10 10.91 -1.49
CA TYR A 146 0.89 11.86 -1.02
C TYR A 146 2.00 11.10 -0.32
N VAL A 147 3.23 11.23 -0.82
CA VAL A 147 4.41 10.56 -0.26
C VAL A 147 5.12 11.50 0.69
N ASP A 148 5.33 11.05 1.91
CA ASP A 148 6.00 11.78 2.97
C ASP A 148 7.41 11.18 3.21
N PRO A 149 8.46 12.02 3.23
CA PRO A 149 9.82 11.60 3.50
C PRO A 149 10.15 11.43 4.99
N THR A 150 9.26 11.83 5.89
CA THR A 150 9.50 11.79 7.34
C THR A 150 9.79 10.35 7.77
N PRO A 151 10.81 10.08 8.59
CA PRO A 151 11.01 8.74 9.13
C PRO A 151 9.80 8.36 9.97
N ALA A 152 9.16 7.23 9.65
CA ALA A 152 8.06 6.67 10.44
C ALA A 152 8.41 6.55 11.94
N GLN A 153 9.69 6.53 12.29
CA GLN A 153 10.18 6.55 13.68
C GLN A 153 9.69 7.76 14.48
N HIS A 154 9.49 8.94 13.89
CA HIS A 154 8.94 10.09 14.61
C HIS A 154 7.43 9.94 14.86
N ALA A 155 6.66 9.52 13.87
CA ALA A 155 5.23 9.30 14.00
C ALA A 155 4.90 8.13 14.96
N ILE A 156 5.66 7.03 14.89
CA ILE A 156 5.51 5.89 15.81
C ILE A 156 5.99 6.28 17.21
N ALA A 157 7.06 7.06 17.36
CA ALA A 157 7.50 7.53 18.68
C ALA A 157 6.50 8.51 19.29
N GLU A 158 5.90 9.41 18.52
CA GLU A 158 4.85 10.32 18.99
C GLU A 158 3.58 9.58 19.39
N ASP A 159 3.15 8.58 18.61
CA ASP A 159 1.99 7.73 18.93
C ASP A 159 2.25 6.82 20.15
N MET A 160 3.45 6.25 20.26
CA MET A 160 3.86 5.45 21.44
C MET A 160 4.04 6.31 22.70
N VAL A 161 4.39 7.59 22.57
CA VAL A 161 4.47 8.54 23.70
C VAL A 161 3.07 9.03 24.11
N ALA A 162 2.13 9.16 23.15
CA ALA A 162 0.74 9.54 23.43
C ALA A 162 -0.04 8.43 24.16
N ARG A 163 0.31 7.16 23.92
CA ARG A 163 -0.23 6.00 24.65
C ARG A 163 0.50 5.82 25.99
N LYS A 164 0.06 6.54 27.03
CA LYS A 164 0.41 6.18 28.42
C LYS A 164 -0.02 4.72 28.70
N PRO A 165 0.80 3.91 29.38
CA PRO A 165 0.40 2.56 29.74
C PRO A 165 -0.49 2.63 31.00
N GLU A 166 -1.81 2.65 30.82
CA GLU A 166 -2.66 2.07 31.84
C GLU A 166 -2.61 0.56 31.66
N ALA A 167 -2.04 -0.11 32.66
CA ALA A 167 -1.91 -1.55 32.71
C ALA A 167 -3.30 -2.17 32.87
N GLU A 168 -3.96 -2.53 31.76
CA GLU A 168 -4.99 -3.55 31.76
C GLU A 168 -4.36 -4.89 31.41
N GLU A 169 -4.24 -5.72 32.44
CA GLU A 169 -3.79 -7.11 32.39
C GLU A 169 -4.85 -7.95 31.66
N LEU A 170 -4.77 -7.99 30.33
CA LEU A 170 -5.58 -8.90 29.51
C LEU A 170 -4.98 -10.31 29.57
N ALA A 171 -5.54 -11.13 30.47
CA ALA A 171 -5.31 -12.56 30.55
C ALA A 171 -5.55 -13.24 29.18
N VAL A 172 -4.47 -13.68 28.54
CA VAL A 172 -4.53 -14.48 27.32
C VAL A 172 -4.87 -15.92 27.72
N THR A 173 -6.14 -16.28 27.67
CA THR A 173 -6.57 -17.69 27.59
C THR A 173 -6.16 -18.23 26.22
N GLY A 174 -5.02 -18.94 26.19
CA GLY A 174 -4.52 -19.59 24.98
C GLY A 174 -5.43 -20.73 24.52
N ARG A 175 -5.96 -20.61 23.30
CA ARG A 175 -6.42 -21.75 22.52
C ARG A 175 -5.32 -22.08 21.52
N ALA A 176 -4.68 -23.23 21.74
CA ALA A 176 -3.57 -23.71 20.93
C ALA A 176 -4.08 -24.23 19.58
N ASP A 177 -3.65 -23.61 18.49
CA ASP A 177 -3.55 -24.27 17.20
C ASP A 177 -2.07 -24.57 16.92
N SER A 178 -1.78 -25.86 16.85
CA SER A 178 -0.45 -26.43 16.67
C SER A 178 -0.03 -26.38 15.19
N MET A 179 1.07 -25.71 14.87
CA MET A 179 2.07 -26.23 13.90
C MET A 179 3.37 -25.41 13.76
N ALA A 180 3.56 -24.32 14.52
CA ALA A 180 4.85 -23.66 14.61
C ALA A 180 5.02 -22.98 15.97
N SER A 181 5.98 -23.43 16.78
CA SER A 181 6.36 -22.71 18.00
C SER A 181 7.63 -21.90 17.70
N THR A 182 7.55 -20.59 17.88
CA THR A 182 8.71 -19.69 17.74
C THR A 182 9.17 -19.29 19.13
N ARG A 183 10.42 -19.61 19.48
CA ARG A 183 11.03 -19.19 20.75
C ARG A 183 12.13 -18.18 20.45
N THR A 184 12.06 -17.01 21.08
CA THR A 184 13.18 -16.05 21.05
C THR A 184 14.23 -16.52 22.04
N VAL A 185 15.43 -16.79 21.55
CA VAL A 185 16.48 -17.43 22.35
C VAL A 185 17.36 -16.40 23.05
N LYS A 186 17.66 -15.28 22.38
CA LYS A 186 18.41 -14.15 22.96
C LYS A 186 18.00 -12.83 22.31
N LYS A 187 17.98 -11.78 23.13
CA LYS A 187 17.88 -10.39 22.73
C LYS A 187 19.14 -9.66 23.20
N SER A 188 19.77 -8.91 22.31
CA SER A 188 20.90 -8.03 22.63
C SER A 188 20.43 -6.87 23.52
N ASP A 189 21.27 -6.41 24.45
CA ASP A 189 20.97 -5.27 25.35
C ASP A 189 20.72 -3.96 24.58
N ASP A 190 21.27 -3.83 23.37
CA ASP A 190 21.01 -2.69 22.48
C ASP A 190 19.72 -2.81 21.65
N GLY A 191 19.00 -3.94 21.76
CA GLY A 191 17.73 -4.21 21.08
C GLY A 191 17.80 -4.33 19.56
N ARG A 192 18.97 -4.17 18.93
CA ARG A 192 19.12 -4.14 17.47
C ARG A 192 19.17 -5.52 16.85
N ASN A 193 19.61 -6.52 17.61
CA ASN A 193 19.73 -7.90 17.16
C ASN A 193 18.83 -8.82 17.99
N VAL A 194 17.96 -9.55 17.29
CA VAL A 194 17.11 -10.59 17.88
C VAL A 194 17.36 -11.89 17.12
N VAL A 195 17.78 -12.93 17.84
CA VAL A 195 17.94 -14.27 17.26
C VAL A 195 16.70 -15.09 17.60
N ARG A 196 16.03 -15.59 16.55
CA ARG A 196 14.84 -16.45 16.67
C ARG A 196 15.16 -17.85 16.19
N GLU A 197 14.72 -18.83 16.97
CA GLU A 197 14.80 -20.25 16.61
C GLU A 197 13.46 -20.68 16.02
N HIS A 198 13.50 -21.25 14.80
CA HIS A 198 12.35 -21.83 14.12
C HIS A 198 12.53 -23.34 14.06
N VAL A 199 11.72 -24.09 14.80
CA VAL A 199 11.72 -25.57 14.76
C VAL A 199 10.53 -26.01 13.93
N VAL A 200 10.81 -26.61 12.77
CA VAL A 200 9.81 -27.26 11.91
C VAL A 200 9.97 -28.76 12.09
N ARG A 201 8.89 -29.43 12.50
CA ARG A 201 8.83 -30.89 12.60
C ARG A 201 7.95 -31.41 11.47
N ASP A 202 8.56 -32.12 10.53
CA ASP A 202 7.83 -32.83 9.48
C ASP A 202 7.34 -34.19 10.00
N LYS A 203 6.16 -34.61 9.53
CA LYS A 203 5.65 -35.97 9.71
C LYS A 203 5.80 -36.71 8.38
N PHE A 204 6.49 -37.85 8.41
CA PHE A 204 6.37 -38.89 7.37
C PHE A 204 5.07 -39.67 7.56
#